data_AF-A0A0J6URX3-F1
#
_entry.id   AF-A0A0J6URX3-F1
#
_cell.length_a   1.000
_cell.length_b   1.000
_cell.length_c   1.000
_cell.angle_alpha   90.00
_cell.angle_beta   90.00
_cell.angle_gamma   90.00
#
_symmetry.space_group_name_H-M   'P 1'
#
loop_
_entity.id
_entity.type
_entity.pdbx_description
1 polymer ?
#
loop_
_entity_poly.entity_id
_entity_poly.type
_entity_poly.pdbx_seq_one_letter_code
_entity_poly.pdbx_strand_id
1 'polypeptide(L)'
;DRLGLDPFAIRERNVIPDDAYPCAGASGIKLERLSHQAALAKLKAMMGYDALRAEQAELRARGIHRGIGLAAFIEITNPSAAFYGVGGARISSQDGCTIRLDPQGGVVASVSVTEQGQGTEGIIAQVVATAVGVPIGQVRVISGDTQTTPYGGGTWASRGAGIGGEAAWQAGKALRANVVAGGGGPPPTPPAGPAGGGGAGGAGGAGAAAGSFYKLWVPAEIKGVKSWGERV
;
A
#
# COMPACT_ATOMS: atom_id res chain seq x y z
N ASP A 1 20.14 31.13 -1.62
CA ASP A 1 20.30 32.59 -1.55
C ASP A 1 21.31 33.02 -0.49
N ARG A 2 20.99 32.98 0.81
CA ARG A 2 21.93 33.43 1.88
C ARG A 2 23.28 32.69 1.91
N LEU A 3 23.32 31.43 1.51
CA LEU A 3 24.54 30.61 1.52
C LEU A 3 25.25 30.53 0.16
N GLY A 4 24.74 31.19 -0.88
CA GLY A 4 25.26 31.04 -2.24
C GLY A 4 25.18 29.62 -2.82
N LEU A 5 24.50 28.68 -2.13
CA LEU A 5 24.35 27.30 -2.58
C LEU A 5 23.18 27.15 -3.54
N ASP A 6 23.39 26.31 -4.56
CA ASP A 6 22.33 25.82 -5.42
C ASP A 6 21.25 25.06 -4.59
N PRO A 7 19.94 25.32 -4.82
CA PRO A 7 18.86 24.66 -4.09
C PRO A 7 18.82 23.13 -4.20
N PHE A 8 19.35 22.55 -5.27
CA PHE A 8 19.47 21.10 -5.42
C PHE A 8 20.68 20.59 -4.60
N ALA A 9 21.83 21.25 -4.74
CA ALA A 9 23.07 20.89 -4.05
C ALA A 9 22.92 20.94 -2.51
N ILE A 10 22.19 21.92 -1.97
CA ILE A 10 21.92 21.95 -0.52
C ILE A 10 21.08 20.74 -0.07
N ARG A 11 20.14 20.24 -0.88
CA ARG A 11 19.36 19.04 -0.55
C ARG A 11 20.23 17.79 -0.62
N GLU A 12 21.02 17.64 -1.69
CA GLU A 12 21.95 16.51 -1.85
C GLU A 12 22.91 16.38 -0.66
N ARG A 13 23.37 17.50 -0.09
CA ARG A 13 24.26 17.52 1.07
C ARG A 13 23.58 17.18 2.41
N ASN A 14 22.26 17.35 2.52
CA ASN A 14 21.56 17.31 3.82
C ASN A 14 20.51 16.20 3.93
N VAL A 15 20.14 15.51 2.84
CA VAL A 15 19.28 14.33 2.97
C VAL A 15 19.98 13.22 3.76
N ILE A 16 19.20 12.47 4.53
CA ILE A 16 19.71 11.27 5.21
C ILE A 16 20.17 10.28 4.11
N PRO A 17 21.40 9.74 4.21
CA PRO A 17 21.89 8.74 3.25
C PRO A 17 20.98 7.51 3.20
N ASP A 18 20.83 6.92 2.00
CA ASP A 18 19.92 5.77 1.80
C ASP A 18 20.41 4.51 2.55
N ASP A 19 21.69 4.46 2.94
CA ASP A 19 22.33 3.41 3.73
C ASP A 19 22.41 3.71 5.24
N ALA A 20 21.89 4.85 5.69
CA ALA A 20 21.91 5.24 7.09
C ALA A 20 20.72 4.70 7.92
N TYR A 21 19.82 3.94 7.30
CA TYR A 21 18.63 3.39 7.96
C TYR A 21 18.89 1.99 8.57
N PRO A 22 18.23 1.62 9.69
CA PRO A 22 17.24 2.41 10.43
C PRO A 22 17.87 3.54 11.26
N CYS A 23 17.18 4.68 11.36
CA CYS A 23 17.66 5.85 12.11
C CYS A 23 16.51 6.61 12.78
N ALA A 24 16.85 7.60 13.62
CA ALA A 24 15.89 8.55 14.16
C ALA A 24 16.07 9.91 13.49
N GLY A 25 14.97 10.49 13.02
CA GLY A 25 14.96 11.89 12.56
C GLY A 25 15.18 12.86 13.73
N ALA A 26 15.45 14.13 13.41
CA ALA A 26 15.70 15.16 14.43
C ALA A 26 14.54 15.34 15.43
N SER A 27 13.31 15.02 15.04
CA SER A 27 12.12 15.02 15.91
C SER A 27 11.96 13.75 16.76
N GLY A 28 12.86 12.77 16.63
CA GLY A 28 12.78 11.47 17.30
C GLY A 28 11.95 10.40 16.57
N ILE A 29 11.34 10.74 15.42
CA ILE A 29 10.60 9.77 14.60
C ILE A 29 11.55 8.71 14.05
N LYS A 30 11.21 7.43 14.26
CA LYS A 30 11.96 6.31 13.70
C LYS A 30 11.70 6.17 12.21
N LEU A 31 12.77 6.07 11.44
CA LEU A 31 12.75 5.88 9.99
C LEU A 31 13.39 4.53 9.69
N GLU A 32 12.64 3.66 9.02
CA GLU A 32 13.05 2.25 8.80
C GLU A 32 13.86 2.06 7.52
N ARG A 33 13.39 2.60 6.39
CA ARG A 33 14.06 2.55 5.09
C ARG A 33 13.42 3.56 4.14
N LEU A 34 14.20 4.53 3.66
CA LEU A 34 13.75 5.53 2.68
C LEU A 34 14.79 5.65 1.55
N SER A 35 14.42 6.31 0.47
CA SER A 35 15.22 6.41 -0.77
C SER A 35 15.42 7.87 -1.19
N HIS A 36 15.96 8.71 -0.30
CA HIS A 36 16.11 10.14 -0.54
C HIS A 36 17.13 10.47 -1.61
N GLN A 37 18.31 9.83 -1.56
CA GLN A 37 19.37 10.07 -2.54
C GLN A 37 18.93 9.56 -3.91
N ALA A 38 18.36 8.35 -3.97
CA ALA A 38 17.83 7.80 -5.21
C ALA A 38 16.69 8.66 -5.80
N ALA A 39 15.76 9.14 -4.98
CA ALA A 39 14.67 10.00 -5.44
C ALA A 39 15.16 11.36 -5.96
N LEU A 40 16.12 11.99 -5.26
CA LEU A 40 16.73 13.25 -5.71
C LEU A 40 17.51 13.06 -7.02
N ALA A 41 18.34 12.02 -7.14
CA ALA A 41 19.08 11.74 -8.37
C ALA A 41 18.13 11.54 -9.56
N LYS A 42 17.06 10.76 -9.36
CA LYS A 42 16.03 10.53 -10.39
C LYS A 42 15.30 11.82 -10.77
N LEU A 43 14.92 12.65 -9.79
CA LEU A 43 14.28 13.94 -10.05
C LEU A 43 15.19 14.87 -10.88
N LYS A 44 16.48 14.99 -10.50
CA LYS A 44 17.46 15.84 -11.19
C LYS A 44 17.57 15.47 -12.67
N ALA A 45 17.68 14.17 -12.94
CA ALA A 45 17.77 13.63 -14.30
C ALA A 45 16.48 13.86 -15.08
N MET A 46 15.31 13.52 -14.53
CA MET A 46 14.01 13.68 -15.19
C MET A 46 13.70 15.14 -15.55
N MET A 47 14.12 16.08 -14.71
CA MET A 47 13.93 17.51 -14.95
C MET A 47 14.90 18.08 -15.99
N GLY A 48 16.06 17.44 -16.23
CA GLY A 48 17.17 18.08 -16.94
C GLY A 48 17.63 19.35 -16.22
N TYR A 49 17.81 19.27 -14.90
CA TYR A 49 17.96 20.44 -14.02
C TYR A 49 19.02 21.46 -14.48
N ASP A 50 20.18 20.99 -14.94
CA ASP A 50 21.26 21.87 -15.38
C ASP A 50 20.88 22.66 -16.64
N ALA A 51 20.15 22.03 -17.57
CA ALA A 51 19.62 22.71 -18.75
C ALA A 51 18.55 23.75 -18.36
N LEU A 52 17.67 23.43 -17.41
CA LEU A 52 16.69 24.39 -16.88
C LEU A 52 17.36 25.60 -16.23
N ARG A 53 18.50 25.41 -15.55
CA ARG A 53 19.28 26.50 -14.96
C ARG A 53 19.95 27.38 -16.01
N ALA A 54 20.52 26.78 -17.05
CA ALA A 54 21.08 27.53 -18.18
C ALA A 54 19.99 28.38 -18.86
N GLU A 55 18.85 27.76 -19.18
CA GLU A 55 17.72 28.45 -19.81
C GLU A 55 17.16 29.57 -18.92
N GLN A 56 17.08 29.35 -17.60
CA GLN A 56 16.67 30.39 -16.64
C GLN A 56 17.57 31.63 -16.71
N ALA A 57 18.89 31.44 -16.84
CA ALA A 57 19.82 32.55 -16.97
C ALA A 57 19.64 33.32 -18.30
N GLU A 58 19.44 32.61 -19.41
CA GLU A 58 19.16 33.21 -20.72
C GLU A 58 17.83 33.98 -20.75
N LEU A 59 16.79 33.42 -20.15
CA LEU A 59 15.48 34.07 -20.01
C LEU A 59 15.58 35.34 -19.16
N ARG A 60 16.38 35.31 -18.10
CA ARG A 60 16.58 36.46 -17.22
C ARG A 60 17.17 37.66 -17.98
N ALA A 61 18.10 37.42 -18.90
CA ALA A 61 18.68 38.46 -19.76
C ALA A 61 17.65 39.11 -20.70
N ARG A 62 16.56 38.41 -21.03
CA ARG A 62 15.43 38.91 -21.83
C ARG A 62 14.30 39.52 -21.00
N GLY A 63 14.51 39.72 -19.70
CA GLY A 63 13.48 40.22 -18.78
C GLY A 63 12.41 39.19 -18.41
N ILE A 64 12.60 37.91 -18.75
CA ILE A 64 11.65 36.83 -18.41
C ILE A 64 12.11 36.16 -17.10
N HIS A 65 11.21 36.10 -16.12
CA HIS A 65 11.48 35.57 -14.78
C HIS A 65 10.91 34.15 -14.62
N ARG A 66 11.71 33.14 -14.95
CA ARG A 66 11.31 31.73 -14.77
C ARG A 66 11.70 31.22 -13.38
N GLY A 67 10.76 30.61 -12.66
CA GLY A 67 10.99 29.94 -11.38
C GLY A 67 11.26 28.44 -11.53
N ILE A 68 12.14 27.90 -10.69
CA ILE A 68 12.38 26.45 -10.55
C ILE A 68 12.19 26.10 -9.07
N GLY A 69 11.07 25.41 -8.77
CA GLY A 69 10.73 24.99 -7.41
C GLY A 69 11.14 23.54 -7.16
N LEU A 70 11.69 23.25 -5.97
CA LEU A 70 12.05 21.92 -5.53
C LEU A 70 11.47 21.65 -4.15
N ALA A 71 10.74 20.55 -3.99
CA ALA A 71 10.24 20.08 -2.71
C ALA A 71 10.72 18.64 -2.47
N ALA A 72 11.34 18.42 -1.33
CA ALA A 72 11.69 17.10 -0.82
C ALA A 72 11.08 17.00 0.58
N PHE A 73 10.26 15.99 0.81
CA PHE A 73 9.54 15.82 2.07
C PHE A 73 9.42 14.33 2.41
N ILE A 74 9.25 14.06 3.70
CA ILE A 74 8.87 12.76 4.25
C ILE A 74 7.44 12.91 4.71
N GLU A 75 6.53 12.13 4.15
CA GLU A 75 5.14 12.11 4.57
C GLU A 75 4.88 10.95 5.53
N ILE A 76 4.28 11.26 6.67
CA ILE A 76 3.77 10.23 7.58
C ILE A 76 2.41 9.78 7.05
N THR A 77 2.33 8.52 6.61
CA THR A 77 1.08 7.90 6.14
C THR A 77 0.62 6.82 7.11
N ASN A 78 -0.62 6.35 6.95
CA ASN A 78 -1.20 5.29 7.79
C ASN A 78 -1.13 5.60 9.30
N PRO A 79 -1.50 6.83 9.73
CA PRO A 79 -1.38 7.17 11.13
C PRO A 79 -2.30 6.30 11.98
N SER A 80 -1.77 5.84 13.11
CA SER A 80 -2.44 4.91 14.01
C SER A 80 -2.61 5.51 15.42
N ALA A 81 -3.14 4.71 16.36
CA ALA A 81 -3.20 5.08 17.77
C ALA A 81 -1.83 5.47 18.34
N ALA A 82 -0.73 4.92 17.80
CA ALA A 82 0.63 5.29 18.19
C ALA A 82 0.98 6.75 17.89
N PHE A 83 0.28 7.39 16.95
CA PHE A 83 0.48 8.80 16.59
C PHE A 83 -0.62 9.68 17.20
N TYR A 84 -1.88 9.40 16.90
CA TYR A 84 -3.00 10.25 17.31
C TYR A 84 -3.52 9.97 18.72
N GLY A 85 -3.36 8.75 19.22
CA GLY A 85 -3.74 8.40 20.59
C GLY A 85 -2.88 9.16 21.61
N VAL A 86 -1.59 9.29 21.35
CA VAL A 86 -0.66 10.09 22.18
C VAL A 86 -1.05 11.58 22.18
N GLY A 87 -1.52 12.09 21.05
CA GLY A 87 -2.03 13.47 20.92
C GLY A 87 -3.43 13.70 21.51
N GLY A 88 -4.06 12.68 22.10
CA GLY A 88 -5.40 12.78 22.69
C GLY A 88 -6.55 12.90 21.67
N ALA A 89 -6.27 12.68 20.37
CA ALA A 89 -7.28 12.77 19.32
C ALA A 89 -8.17 11.53 19.33
N ARG A 90 -9.48 11.74 19.52
CA ARG A 90 -10.49 10.67 19.54
C ARG A 90 -10.89 10.25 18.12
N ILE A 91 -9.97 9.62 17.41
CA ILE A 91 -10.14 9.17 16.03
C ILE A 91 -9.92 7.67 15.96
N SER A 92 -10.82 6.94 15.27
CA SER A 92 -10.61 5.52 15.01
C SER A 92 -9.39 5.35 14.09
N SER A 93 -8.40 4.60 14.56
CA SER A 93 -7.18 4.28 13.81
C SER A 93 -7.21 2.87 13.20
N GLN A 94 -8.30 2.15 13.39
CA GLN A 94 -8.48 0.77 12.94
C GLN A 94 -9.30 0.75 11.65
N ASP A 95 -9.06 -0.25 10.80
CA ASP A 95 -9.96 -0.61 9.71
C ASP A 95 -10.30 -2.09 9.76
N GLY A 96 -11.40 -2.44 9.11
CA GLY A 96 -11.84 -3.81 8.94
C GLY A 96 -12.09 -4.15 7.48
N CYS A 97 -11.91 -5.43 7.17
CA CYS A 97 -12.43 -6.04 5.95
C CYS A 97 -13.10 -7.36 6.31
N THR A 98 -14.27 -7.62 5.73
CA THR A 98 -14.93 -8.92 5.79
C THR A 98 -15.05 -9.45 4.37
N ILE A 99 -14.59 -10.67 4.15
CA ILE A 99 -14.63 -11.30 2.83
C ILE A 99 -15.50 -12.54 2.90
N ARG A 100 -16.36 -12.72 1.90
CA ARG A 100 -17.17 -13.93 1.72
C ARG A 100 -16.95 -14.52 0.34
N LEU A 101 -16.93 -15.84 0.28
CA LEU A 101 -16.96 -16.62 -0.95
C LEU A 101 -18.42 -16.99 -1.24
N ASP A 102 -18.87 -16.76 -2.47
CA ASP A 102 -20.17 -17.23 -2.94
C ASP A 102 -20.08 -18.67 -3.51
N PRO A 103 -21.23 -19.36 -3.69
CA PRO A 103 -21.23 -20.73 -4.22
C PRO A 103 -20.68 -20.88 -5.65
N GLN A 104 -20.60 -19.80 -6.43
CA GLN A 104 -20.07 -19.76 -7.78
C GLN A 104 -18.56 -19.46 -7.82
N GLY A 105 -17.93 -19.26 -6.67
CA GLY A 105 -16.51 -18.93 -6.54
C GLY A 105 -16.19 -17.44 -6.57
N GLY A 106 -17.20 -16.57 -6.67
CA GLY A 106 -17.05 -15.13 -6.54
C GLY A 106 -16.72 -14.70 -5.12
N VAL A 107 -15.96 -13.61 -4.99
CA VAL A 107 -15.45 -13.10 -3.73
C VAL A 107 -16.01 -11.71 -3.48
N VAL A 108 -16.73 -11.54 -2.38
CA VAL A 108 -17.29 -10.23 -1.97
C VAL A 108 -16.54 -9.72 -0.76
N ALA A 109 -15.89 -8.57 -0.88
CA ALA A 109 -15.15 -7.91 0.18
C ALA A 109 -15.88 -6.63 0.64
N SER A 110 -16.39 -6.63 1.86
CA SER A 110 -16.90 -5.41 2.53
C SER A 110 -15.78 -4.77 3.34
N VAL A 111 -15.49 -3.50 3.11
CA VAL A 111 -14.35 -2.80 3.72
C VAL A 111 -14.78 -1.48 4.38
N SER A 112 -14.14 -1.12 5.50
CA SER A 112 -14.44 0.11 6.25
C SER A 112 -13.89 1.38 5.59
N VAL A 113 -12.86 1.27 4.74
CA VAL A 113 -12.33 2.42 3.99
C VAL A 113 -13.31 2.80 2.89
N THR A 114 -13.56 4.10 2.73
CA THR A 114 -14.58 4.63 1.82
C THR A 114 -13.96 5.15 0.53
N GLU A 115 -14.68 5.04 -0.57
CA GLU A 115 -14.24 5.58 -1.86
C GLU A 115 -14.69 7.03 -2.06
N GLN A 116 -13.76 7.89 -2.51
CA GLN A 116 -13.97 9.33 -2.75
C GLN A 116 -13.32 9.82 -4.06
N GLY A 117 -12.83 8.91 -4.91
CA GLY A 117 -12.15 9.19 -6.18
C GLY A 117 -10.71 8.68 -6.26
N GLN A 118 -10.16 8.13 -5.19
CA GLN A 118 -8.79 7.60 -5.13
C GLN A 118 -8.63 6.19 -5.71
N GLY A 119 -9.72 5.52 -6.08
CA GLY A 119 -9.70 4.16 -6.63
C GLY A 119 -9.60 3.06 -5.57
N THR A 120 -10.12 3.28 -4.36
CA THR A 120 -10.07 2.31 -3.26
C THR A 120 -10.69 0.97 -3.64
N GLU A 121 -11.81 0.94 -4.37
CA GLU A 121 -12.42 -0.32 -4.81
C GLU A 121 -11.46 -1.15 -5.67
N GLY A 122 -10.75 -0.51 -6.61
CA GLY A 122 -9.78 -1.18 -7.47
C GLY A 122 -8.57 -1.70 -6.68
N ILE A 123 -8.04 -0.91 -5.76
CA ILE A 123 -6.91 -1.29 -4.90
C ILE A 123 -7.29 -2.50 -4.02
N ILE A 124 -8.44 -2.42 -3.33
CA ILE A 124 -8.91 -3.50 -2.47
C ILE A 124 -9.20 -4.76 -3.28
N ALA A 125 -9.80 -4.64 -4.47
CA ALA A 125 -10.04 -5.79 -5.34
C ALA A 125 -8.73 -6.50 -5.72
N GLN A 126 -7.68 -5.76 -6.09
CA GLN A 126 -6.35 -6.32 -6.40
C GLN A 126 -5.72 -7.04 -5.20
N VAL A 127 -5.78 -6.42 -4.02
CA VAL A 127 -5.26 -6.99 -2.78
C VAL A 127 -5.97 -8.29 -2.43
N VAL A 128 -7.31 -8.29 -2.45
CA VAL A 128 -8.13 -9.47 -2.16
C VAL A 128 -7.90 -10.57 -3.18
N ALA A 129 -7.90 -10.24 -4.47
CA ALA A 129 -7.64 -11.20 -5.55
C ALA A 129 -6.30 -11.91 -5.35
N THR A 130 -5.24 -11.14 -5.03
CA THR A 130 -3.90 -11.66 -4.77
C THR A 130 -3.84 -12.51 -3.50
N ALA A 131 -4.47 -12.06 -2.41
CA ALA A 131 -4.47 -12.75 -1.13
C ALA A 131 -5.19 -14.11 -1.21
N VAL A 132 -6.36 -14.12 -1.85
CA VAL A 132 -7.21 -15.32 -2.01
C VAL A 132 -6.66 -16.24 -3.10
N GLY A 133 -6.08 -15.68 -4.17
CA GLY A 133 -5.58 -16.42 -5.33
C GLY A 133 -6.62 -16.60 -6.44
N VAL A 134 -7.44 -15.59 -6.70
CA VAL A 134 -8.49 -15.60 -7.74
C VAL A 134 -8.27 -14.49 -8.77
N PRO A 135 -8.85 -14.59 -9.98
CA PRO A 135 -8.87 -13.48 -10.92
C PRO A 135 -9.59 -12.25 -10.32
N ILE A 136 -9.08 -11.05 -10.58
CA ILE A 136 -9.68 -9.81 -10.06
C ILE A 136 -11.13 -9.61 -10.48
N GLY A 137 -11.52 -10.08 -11.68
CA GLY A 137 -12.90 -10.01 -12.16
C GLY A 137 -13.91 -10.83 -11.36
N GLN A 138 -13.44 -11.71 -10.45
CA GLN A 138 -14.28 -12.44 -9.50
C GLN A 138 -14.43 -11.70 -8.16
N VAL A 139 -13.77 -10.56 -7.98
CA VAL A 139 -13.81 -9.80 -6.72
C VAL A 139 -14.77 -8.61 -6.85
N ARG A 140 -15.75 -8.53 -5.96
CA ARG A 140 -16.61 -7.37 -5.77
C ARG A 140 -16.29 -6.70 -4.44
N VAL A 141 -16.07 -5.39 -4.45
CA VAL A 141 -15.83 -4.59 -3.24
C VAL A 141 -17.09 -3.82 -2.87
N ILE A 142 -17.40 -3.74 -1.57
CA ILE A 142 -18.48 -2.94 -0.99
C ILE A 142 -17.87 -2.00 0.04
N SER A 143 -18.14 -0.70 -0.07
CA SER A 143 -17.69 0.33 0.86
C SER A 143 -18.80 1.35 1.16
N GLY A 144 -18.67 2.13 2.23
CA GLY A 144 -19.49 3.33 2.46
C GLY A 144 -20.85 3.12 3.15
N ASP A 145 -21.32 1.88 3.34
CA ASP A 145 -22.57 1.57 4.04
C ASP A 145 -22.29 0.92 5.41
N THR A 146 -22.59 1.63 6.49
CA THR A 146 -22.34 1.19 7.87
C THR A 146 -23.20 0.00 8.31
N GLN A 147 -24.28 -0.34 7.58
CA GLN A 147 -25.06 -1.55 7.84
C GLN A 147 -24.37 -2.81 7.30
N THR A 148 -23.56 -2.67 6.24
CA THR A 148 -23.02 -3.82 5.48
C THR A 148 -21.49 -3.90 5.49
N THR A 149 -20.81 -2.85 5.95
CA THR A 149 -19.36 -2.77 6.09
C THR A 149 -18.92 -2.86 7.55
N PRO A 150 -17.72 -3.41 7.83
CA PRO A 150 -17.18 -3.41 9.18
C PRO A 150 -16.89 -1.99 9.67
N TYR A 151 -16.87 -1.81 10.99
CA TYR A 151 -16.43 -0.54 11.59
C TYR A 151 -14.97 -0.23 11.24
N GLY A 152 -14.66 1.04 11.02
CA GLY A 152 -13.29 1.51 10.85
C GLY A 152 -13.20 3.03 10.76
N GLY A 153 -11.97 3.51 10.60
CA GLY A 153 -11.64 4.93 10.57
C GLY A 153 -11.99 5.64 9.27
N GLY A 154 -12.33 4.90 8.21
CA GLY A 154 -12.63 5.47 6.89
C GLY A 154 -11.39 5.99 6.18
N THR A 155 -11.58 6.77 5.12
CA THR A 155 -10.49 7.24 4.25
C THR A 155 -10.07 8.66 4.59
N TRP A 156 -8.83 8.82 5.08
CA TRP A 156 -8.13 10.07 5.35
C TRP A 156 -6.63 9.78 5.58
N ALA A 157 -5.77 10.81 5.60
CA ALA A 157 -4.33 10.69 5.90
C ALA A 157 -3.59 9.52 5.20
N SER A 158 -3.91 9.29 3.93
CA SER A 158 -3.29 8.25 3.08
C SER A 158 -3.34 6.83 3.68
N ARG A 159 -4.35 6.54 4.52
CA ARG A 159 -4.47 5.26 5.23
C ARG A 159 -5.21 4.16 4.48
N GLY A 160 -5.94 4.52 3.41
CA GLY A 160 -6.85 3.62 2.70
C GLY A 160 -6.16 2.37 2.17
N ALA A 161 -5.04 2.54 1.46
CA ALA A 161 -4.27 1.42 0.91
C ALA A 161 -3.45 0.69 1.98
N GLY A 162 -2.81 1.40 2.92
CA GLY A 162 -1.95 0.75 3.90
C GLY A 162 -2.72 0.02 5.00
N ILE A 163 -3.66 0.68 5.70
CA ILE A 163 -4.44 0.05 6.78
C ILE A 163 -5.61 -0.75 6.21
N GLY A 164 -6.42 -0.14 5.34
CA GLY A 164 -7.56 -0.83 4.72
C GLY A 164 -7.14 -1.98 3.80
N GLY A 165 -6.07 -1.79 3.03
CA GLY A 165 -5.48 -2.86 2.21
C GLY A 165 -4.89 -3.98 3.06
N GLU A 166 -4.19 -3.68 4.15
CA GLU A 166 -3.69 -4.74 5.05
C GLU A 166 -4.85 -5.54 5.68
N ALA A 167 -5.92 -4.88 6.11
CA ALA A 167 -7.12 -5.58 6.60
C ALA A 167 -7.72 -6.52 5.53
N ALA A 168 -7.79 -6.07 4.28
CA ALA A 168 -8.24 -6.90 3.16
C ALA A 168 -7.29 -8.06 2.85
N TRP A 169 -5.98 -7.82 2.92
CA TRP A 169 -4.95 -8.85 2.73
C TRP A 169 -5.07 -9.97 3.77
N GLN A 170 -5.19 -9.61 5.05
CA GLN A 170 -5.33 -10.59 6.13
C GLN A 170 -6.64 -11.38 6.04
N ALA A 171 -7.76 -10.71 5.76
CA ALA A 171 -9.04 -11.38 5.54
C ALA A 171 -8.97 -12.34 4.34
N GLY A 172 -8.30 -11.95 3.25
CA GLY A 172 -8.13 -12.78 2.06
C GLY A 172 -7.27 -14.02 2.32
N LYS A 173 -6.16 -13.86 3.06
CA LYS A 173 -5.32 -14.99 3.49
C LYS A 173 -6.09 -15.97 4.37
N ALA A 174 -6.90 -15.46 5.29
CA ALA A 174 -7.69 -16.31 6.17
C ALA A 174 -8.78 -17.08 5.41
N LEU A 175 -9.46 -16.42 4.45
CA LEU A 175 -10.39 -17.11 3.56
C LEU A 175 -9.68 -18.22 2.77
N ARG A 176 -8.53 -17.93 2.18
CA ARG A 176 -7.73 -18.92 1.45
C ARG A 176 -7.37 -20.11 2.32
N ALA A 177 -6.90 -19.86 3.55
CA ALA A 177 -6.57 -20.94 4.48
C ALA A 177 -7.77 -21.87 4.74
N ASN A 178 -8.97 -21.31 4.93
CA ASN A 178 -10.19 -22.08 5.13
C ASN A 178 -10.59 -22.89 3.90
N VAL A 179 -10.49 -22.29 2.70
CA VAL A 179 -10.80 -22.97 1.43
C VAL A 179 -9.86 -24.16 1.22
N VAL A 180 -8.57 -23.98 1.50
CA VAL A 180 -7.58 -25.07 1.38
C VAL A 180 -7.82 -26.17 2.41
N ALA A 181 -8.04 -25.80 3.67
CA ALA A 181 -8.26 -26.79 4.73
C ALA A 181 -9.53 -27.62 4.51
N GLY A 182 -10.60 -27.01 4.00
CA GLY A 182 -11.85 -27.71 3.67
C GLY A 182 -11.80 -28.55 2.40
N GLY A 183 -10.82 -28.31 1.52
CA GLY A 183 -10.71 -28.98 0.22
C GLY A 183 -9.96 -30.30 0.19
N GLY A 184 -9.32 -30.73 1.30
CA GLY A 184 -8.53 -31.98 1.35
C GLY A 184 -7.36 -32.06 0.35
N GLY A 185 -7.08 -30.99 -0.38
CA GLY A 185 -6.04 -30.89 -1.41
C GLY A 185 -4.99 -29.85 -1.05
N PRO A 186 -3.79 -29.92 -1.65
CA PRO A 186 -2.72 -28.96 -1.40
C PRO A 186 -3.18 -27.52 -1.75
N PRO A 187 -2.63 -26.50 -1.08
CA PRO A 187 -3.00 -25.10 -1.32
C PRO A 187 -2.88 -24.73 -2.81
N PRO A 188 -3.78 -23.91 -3.38
CA PRO A 188 -3.67 -23.48 -4.75
C PRO A 188 -2.34 -22.74 -4.91
N THR A 189 -1.51 -23.20 -5.82
CA THR A 189 -0.27 -22.52 -6.18
C THR A 189 -0.63 -21.13 -6.72
N PRO A 190 0.05 -20.05 -6.27
CA PRO A 190 -0.10 -18.76 -6.91
C PRO A 190 0.21 -18.89 -8.41
N PRO A 191 -0.41 -18.09 -9.29
CA PRO A 191 -0.15 -18.16 -10.72
C PRO A 191 1.36 -18.04 -10.96
N ALA A 192 1.90 -19.02 -11.67
CA ALA A 192 3.31 -19.09 -11.98
C ALA A 192 3.72 -17.88 -12.82
N GLY A 193 4.83 -17.23 -12.45
CA GLY A 193 5.63 -16.51 -13.43
C GLY A 193 6.08 -17.45 -14.57
N PRO A 194 6.68 -16.93 -15.65
CA PRO A 194 6.98 -17.72 -16.84
C PRO A 194 7.76 -19.01 -16.52
N ALA A 195 7.32 -20.10 -17.15
CA ALA A 195 7.46 -21.49 -16.73
C ALA A 195 8.90 -22.05 -16.72
N GLY A 196 9.19 -22.88 -15.71
CA GLY A 196 10.19 -23.95 -15.76
C GLY A 196 9.49 -25.27 -15.44
N GLY A 197 9.56 -26.25 -16.35
CA GLY A 197 8.65 -27.39 -16.40
C GLY A 197 8.97 -28.58 -15.47
N GLY A 198 7.99 -29.50 -15.43
CA GLY A 198 8.17 -30.92 -15.13
C GLY A 198 7.35 -31.48 -13.97
N GLY A 199 6.54 -32.51 -14.24
CA GLY A 199 6.18 -33.56 -13.28
C GLY A 199 4.70 -33.71 -12.91
N ALA A 200 4.13 -34.88 -13.19
CA ALA A 200 2.72 -35.25 -13.13
C ALA A 200 2.34 -36.10 -11.88
N GLY A 201 1.03 -36.23 -11.64
CA GLY A 201 0.34 -37.25 -10.80
C GLY A 201 -0.57 -36.62 -9.73
N GLY A 202 -1.84 -36.93 -9.53
CA GLY A 202 -2.76 -37.95 -10.05
C GLY A 202 -3.95 -38.08 -9.08
N ALA A 203 -5.17 -37.88 -9.61
CA ALA A 203 -6.52 -38.35 -9.21
C ALA A 203 -7.04 -38.36 -7.74
N GLY A 204 -8.26 -37.83 -7.57
CA GLY A 204 -9.37 -38.54 -6.90
C GLY A 204 -10.14 -37.79 -5.80
N GLY A 205 -11.46 -37.62 -5.98
CA GLY A 205 -12.42 -37.47 -4.87
C GLY A 205 -13.41 -36.33 -4.97
N ALA A 206 -14.63 -36.61 -5.48
CA ALA A 206 -15.78 -35.72 -5.41
C ALA A 206 -16.39 -35.70 -4.00
N GLY A 207 -16.85 -34.53 -3.55
CA GLY A 207 -17.62 -34.38 -2.32
C GLY A 207 -18.17 -32.96 -2.18
N ALA A 208 -19.45 -32.79 -2.55
CA ALA A 208 -20.19 -31.55 -2.30
C ALA A 208 -20.37 -31.33 -0.79
N ALA A 209 -20.07 -30.12 -0.31
CA ALA A 209 -20.47 -29.69 1.02
C ALA A 209 -20.81 -28.18 1.04
N ALA A 210 -22.10 -27.95 1.25
CA ALA A 210 -22.81 -26.81 1.82
C ALA A 210 -22.01 -25.51 2.10
N GLY A 211 -22.52 -24.42 1.53
CA GLY A 211 -22.11 -23.05 1.81
C GLY A 211 -22.09 -22.75 3.30
N SER A 212 -20.89 -22.64 3.83
CA SER A 212 -20.64 -22.22 5.20
C SER A 212 -20.33 -20.71 5.19
N PHE A 213 -21.19 -19.92 5.80
CA PHE A 213 -20.98 -18.48 5.98
C PHE A 213 -19.97 -18.27 7.11
N TYR A 214 -18.69 -18.09 6.76
CA TYR A 214 -17.66 -17.70 7.72
C TYR A 214 -17.57 -16.17 7.81
N LYS A 215 -18.05 -15.60 8.91
CA LYS A 215 -17.78 -14.19 9.26
C LYS A 215 -16.53 -14.16 10.12
N LEU A 216 -15.36 -14.05 9.50
CA LEU A 216 -14.11 -13.88 10.23
C LEU A 216 -13.83 -12.39 10.41
N TRP A 217 -13.74 -11.95 11.66
CA TRP A 217 -13.30 -10.60 12.03
C TRP A 217 -11.82 -10.69 12.42
N VAL A 218 -10.95 -10.06 11.62
CA VAL A 218 -9.52 -9.93 11.95
C VAL A 218 -9.26 -8.48 12.33
N PRO A 219 -9.04 -8.15 13.61
CA PRO A 219 -8.55 -6.84 13.99
C PRO A 219 -7.12 -6.70 13.47
N ALA A 220 -6.91 -5.80 12.52
CA ALA A 220 -5.56 -5.46 12.08
C ALA A 220 -4.92 -4.49 13.09
N GLU A 221 -4.26 -5.03 14.12
CA GLU A 221 -3.21 -4.27 14.82
C GLU A 221 -1.92 -4.38 14.01
N ILE A 222 -1.50 -3.28 13.39
CA ILE A 222 -0.23 -3.21 12.67
C ILE A 222 0.91 -3.22 13.70
N LYS A 223 1.44 -4.41 14.00
CA LYS A 223 2.76 -4.57 14.67
C LYS A 223 3.82 -4.87 13.60
N GLY A 224 4.63 -3.85 13.28
CA GLY A 224 5.77 -3.99 12.38
C GLY A 224 5.41 -3.97 10.90
N VAL A 225 5.37 -2.79 10.30
CA VAL A 225 5.35 -2.64 8.83
C VAL A 225 6.75 -3.02 8.33
N LYS A 226 6.91 -4.24 7.78
CA LYS A 226 8.08 -4.54 6.95
C LYS A 226 7.83 -3.95 5.57
N SER A 227 8.77 -3.14 5.09
CA SER A 227 8.68 -2.43 3.82
C SER A 227 8.38 -3.36 2.65
N TRP A 228 7.48 -2.93 1.77
CA TRP A 228 7.13 -3.53 0.48
C TRP A 228 8.29 -3.40 -0.53
N GLY A 229 9.44 -4.00 -0.21
CA GLY A 229 10.69 -3.88 -0.98
C GLY A 229 11.41 -5.19 -1.25
N GLU A 230 10.78 -6.33 -0.97
CA GLU A 230 11.30 -7.67 -1.27
C GLU A 230 10.28 -8.43 -2.11
N ARG A 231 10.15 -8.02 -3.37
CA ARG A 231 9.94 -8.88 -4.53
C ARG A 231 10.07 -7.98 -5.76
N VAL A 232 11.06 -8.36 -6.58
CA VAL A 232 11.50 -7.85 -7.88
C VAL A 232 10.40 -7.19 -8.70
#